data_AF-A0A1U8DSB2-F1
#
_entry.id   AF-A0A1U8DSB2-F1
#
_cell.length_a   1.000
_cell.length_b   1.000
_cell.length_c   1.000
_cell.angle_alpha   90.00
_cell.angle_beta   90.00
_cell.angle_gamma   90.00
#
_symmetry.space_group_name_H-M   'P 1'
#
loop_
_entity.id
_entity.type
_entity.pdbx_description
1 polymer ?
#
loop_
_entity_poly.entity_id
_entity_poly.type
_entity_poly.pdbx_seq_one_letter_code
_entity_poly.pdbx_strand_id
1 'polypeptide(L)'
;MVHDSQEKLQQLWLEWRQGQPGSHEGDSTPQPEEMGSQALATAQTLLQQEQDAWQSLIASIPGLPTSMQEQVQQGCQHLGELQAAFSSAPSFQELPEGLLSQSREKLTKAQECLDDLLEYVIKKMPLTWVVGPLSPAGGSAEQEEELVSEGKVEEPAGEGKVEP
;
A
#
# COMPACT_ATOMS: atom_id res chain seq x y z
N MET A 1 10.52 -1.37 41.81
CA MET A 1 9.50 -0.76 40.93
C MET A 1 9.62 -1.18 39.46
N VAL A 2 10.71 -1.83 39.01
CA VAL A 2 10.88 -2.30 37.61
C VAL A 2 9.99 -3.50 37.23
N HIS A 3 9.63 -4.34 38.19
CA HIS A 3 8.78 -5.52 37.96
C HIS A 3 7.37 -5.16 37.46
N ASP A 4 6.74 -4.14 38.05
CA ASP A 4 5.38 -3.72 37.69
C ASP A 4 5.27 -3.24 36.23
N SER A 5 6.27 -2.48 35.76
CA SER A 5 6.33 -2.03 34.36
C SER A 5 6.55 -3.18 33.38
N GLN A 6 7.31 -4.20 33.78
CA GLN A 6 7.60 -5.36 32.95
C GLN A 6 6.35 -6.24 32.81
N GLU A 7 5.65 -6.51 33.91
CA GLU A 7 4.40 -7.29 33.92
C GLU A 7 3.30 -6.61 33.09
N LYS A 8 3.20 -5.28 33.18
CA LYS A 8 2.26 -4.50 32.36
C LYS A 8 2.58 -4.57 30.87
N LEU A 9 3.86 -4.56 30.50
CA LEU A 9 4.29 -4.69 29.10
C LEU A 9 4.00 -6.09 28.56
N GLN A 10 4.22 -7.12 29.38
CA GLN A 10 3.85 -8.50 29.04
C GLN A 10 2.35 -8.65 28.82
N GLN A 11 1.53 -8.03 29.67
CA GLN A 11 0.07 -8.05 29.55
C GLN A 11 -0.40 -7.37 28.25
N LEU A 12 0.10 -6.15 27.97
CA LEU A 12 -0.21 -5.42 26.74
C LEU A 12 0.24 -6.20 25.50
N TRP A 13 1.38 -6.87 25.57
CA TRP A 13 1.89 -7.71 24.48
C TRP A 13 0.99 -8.93 24.22
N LEU A 14 0.53 -9.60 25.26
CA LEU A 14 -0.43 -10.72 25.12
C LEU A 14 -1.75 -10.27 24.52
N GLU A 15 -2.32 -9.15 24.99
CA GLU A 15 -3.55 -8.58 24.43
C GLU A 15 -3.38 -8.21 22.96
N TRP A 16 -2.28 -7.55 22.62
CA TRP A 16 -1.98 -7.15 21.25
C TRP A 16 -1.79 -8.36 20.32
N ARG A 17 -1.02 -9.38 20.74
CA ARG A 17 -0.79 -10.61 19.95
C ARG A 17 -2.09 -11.38 19.69
N GLN A 18 -2.99 -11.44 20.68
CA GLN A 18 -4.29 -12.09 20.50
C GLN A 18 -5.19 -11.37 19.48
N GLY A 19 -4.98 -10.08 19.24
CA GLY A 19 -5.69 -9.31 18.22
C GLY A 19 -5.12 -9.46 16.79
N GLN A 20 -4.00 -10.15 16.61
CA GLN A 20 -3.34 -10.26 15.31
C GLN A 20 -3.90 -11.40 14.45
N PRO A 21 -4.14 -11.18 13.15
CA PRO A 21 -4.64 -12.22 12.25
C PRO A 21 -3.60 -13.34 12.10
N GLY A 22 -3.96 -14.55 12.54
CA GLY A 22 -3.10 -15.75 12.42
C GLY A 22 -2.32 -16.14 13.68
N SER A 23 -2.62 -15.57 14.85
CA SER A 23 -1.96 -15.97 16.11
C SER A 23 -2.35 -17.40 16.50
N HIS A 24 -1.50 -18.38 16.18
CA HIS A 24 -1.65 -19.77 16.62
C HIS A 24 -1.24 -19.87 18.10
N GLU A 25 -2.14 -20.39 18.94
CA GLU A 25 -1.86 -20.76 20.33
C GLU A 25 -0.73 -21.81 20.34
N GLY A 26 0.48 -21.37 20.64
CA GLY A 26 1.69 -22.19 20.60
C GLY A 26 2.72 -21.67 21.59
N ASP A 27 2.50 -22.06 22.85
CA ASP A 27 3.44 -22.26 23.95
C ASP A 27 4.77 -21.47 23.96
N SER A 28 4.85 -20.53 24.91
CA SER A 28 6.02 -19.94 25.59
C SER A 28 5.89 -18.41 25.68
N THR A 29 6.08 -17.88 26.90
CA THR A 29 6.18 -16.42 27.11
C THR A 29 7.59 -16.01 26.69
N PRO A 30 7.77 -15.23 25.61
CA PRO A 30 9.09 -14.86 25.12
C PRO A 30 9.87 -14.06 26.19
N GLN A 31 11.20 -14.15 26.16
CA GLN A 31 12.04 -13.33 27.04
C GLN A 31 11.77 -11.84 26.76
N PRO A 32 12.02 -10.94 27.73
CA PRO A 32 11.77 -9.50 27.55
C PRO A 32 12.53 -8.90 26.36
N GLU A 33 13.73 -9.41 26.08
CA GLU A 33 14.55 -9.02 24.94
C GLU A 33 13.92 -9.46 23.61
N GLU A 34 13.36 -10.67 23.55
CA GLU A 34 12.64 -11.18 22.37
C GLU A 34 11.34 -10.41 22.13
N MET A 35 10.62 -10.04 23.19
CA MET A 35 9.44 -9.18 23.10
C MET A 35 9.78 -7.81 22.51
N GLY A 36 10.88 -7.19 22.95
CA GLY A 36 11.36 -5.92 22.41
C GLY A 36 11.68 -6.05 20.92
N SER A 37 12.48 -7.04 20.53
CA SER A 37 12.83 -7.24 19.12
C SER A 37 11.61 -7.54 18.23
N GLN A 38 10.65 -8.33 18.72
CA GLN A 38 9.42 -8.64 17.98
C GLN A 38 8.49 -7.42 17.85
N ALA A 39 8.36 -6.62 18.90
CA ALA A 39 7.63 -5.35 18.84
C ALA A 39 8.28 -4.39 17.84
N LEU A 40 9.61 -4.36 17.80
CA LEU A 40 10.36 -3.47 16.89
C LEU A 40 10.18 -3.92 15.44
N ALA A 41 10.31 -5.23 15.16
CA ALA A 41 10.08 -5.80 13.84
C ALA A 41 8.65 -5.52 13.34
N THR A 42 7.67 -5.59 14.24
CA THR A 42 6.29 -5.22 13.93
C THR A 42 6.19 -3.72 13.60
N ALA A 43 6.78 -2.85 14.43
CA ALA A 43 6.77 -1.41 14.18
C ALA A 43 7.39 -1.06 12.82
N GLN A 44 8.54 -1.66 12.48
CA GLN A 44 9.18 -1.52 11.17
C GLN A 44 8.27 -1.97 10.03
N THR A 45 7.58 -3.11 10.20
CA THR A 45 6.65 -3.65 9.18
C THR A 45 5.46 -2.72 8.96
N LEU A 46 4.87 -2.18 10.02
CA LEU A 46 3.76 -1.23 9.93
C LEU A 46 4.21 0.07 9.27
N LEU A 47 5.40 0.56 9.64
CA LEU A 47 5.95 1.77 9.04
C LEU A 47 6.26 1.61 7.56
N GLN A 48 6.72 0.42 7.15
CA GLN A 48 6.92 0.08 5.74
C GLN A 48 5.60 0.07 4.97
N GLN A 49 4.55 -0.56 5.50
CA GLN A 49 3.23 -0.57 4.84
C GLN A 49 2.68 0.85 4.65
N GLU A 50 2.85 1.69 5.66
CA GLU A 50 2.41 3.07 5.58
C GLU A 50 3.28 3.89 4.60
N GLN A 51 4.58 3.61 4.53
CA GLN A 51 5.46 4.20 3.55
C GLN A 51 5.02 3.87 2.11
N ASP A 52 4.64 2.62 1.85
CA ASP A 52 4.14 2.19 0.55
C ASP A 52 2.82 2.89 0.19
N ALA A 53 1.93 3.07 1.17
CA ALA A 53 0.69 3.82 1.02
C ALA A 53 0.95 5.30 0.67
N TRP A 54 1.88 5.97 1.37
CA TRP A 54 2.28 7.34 1.03
C TRP A 54 2.89 7.45 -0.37
N GLN A 55 3.66 6.45 -0.82
CA GLN A 55 4.22 6.46 -2.17
C GLN A 55 3.13 6.30 -3.24
N SER A 56 2.16 5.44 -2.99
CA SER A 56 0.97 5.32 -3.85
C SER A 56 0.18 6.64 -3.88
N LEU A 57 0.03 7.28 -2.73
CA LEU A 57 -0.62 8.58 -2.63
C LEU A 57 0.14 9.66 -3.41
N ILE A 58 1.46 9.75 -3.28
CA ILE A 58 2.30 10.71 -4.04
C ILE A 58 2.09 10.53 -5.55
N ALA A 59 2.03 9.29 -6.04
CA ALA A 59 1.77 9.01 -7.45
C ALA A 59 0.38 9.48 -7.92
N SER A 60 -0.59 9.59 -7.00
CA SER A 60 -1.97 10.01 -7.27
C SER A 60 -2.23 11.51 -7.11
N ILE A 61 -1.33 12.28 -6.50
CA ILE A 61 -1.48 13.72 -6.25
C ILE A 61 -1.21 14.65 -7.46
N PRO A 62 -0.50 14.26 -8.55
CA PRO A 62 -0.25 15.16 -9.67
C PRO A 62 -1.51 15.88 -10.15
N GLY A 63 -1.40 17.20 -10.30
CA GLY A 63 -2.52 18.07 -10.67
C GLY A 63 -3.20 18.80 -9.51
N LEU A 64 -2.87 18.47 -8.26
CA LEU A 64 -3.25 19.27 -7.09
C LEU A 64 -2.39 20.55 -6.94
N PRO A 65 -2.77 21.53 -6.11
CA PRO A 65 -1.92 22.70 -5.86
C PRO A 65 -0.54 22.31 -5.33
N THR A 66 0.49 23.07 -5.73
CA THR A 66 1.88 22.80 -5.34
C THR A 66 2.05 22.75 -3.81
N SER A 67 1.36 23.62 -3.07
CA SER A 67 1.41 23.62 -1.60
C SER A 67 0.96 22.29 -0.98
N MET A 68 -0.03 21.63 -1.58
CA MET A 68 -0.54 20.33 -1.12
C MET A 68 0.42 19.19 -1.51
N GLN A 69 0.96 19.25 -2.73
CA GLN A 69 2.00 18.33 -3.19
C GLN A 69 3.25 18.37 -2.29
N GLU A 70 3.68 19.56 -1.90
CA GLU A 70 4.82 19.75 -1.00
C GLU A 70 4.54 19.21 0.41
N GLN A 71 3.33 19.44 0.95
CA GLN A 71 2.96 18.94 2.28
C GLN A 71 2.97 17.41 2.35
N VAL A 72 2.42 16.74 1.33
CA VAL A 72 2.40 15.27 1.27
C VAL A 72 3.81 14.71 1.07
N GLN A 73 4.64 15.33 0.23
CA GLN A 73 6.03 14.93 0.08
C GLN A 73 6.82 15.09 1.39
N GLN A 74 6.61 16.18 2.14
CA GLN A 74 7.24 16.36 3.45
C GLN A 74 6.79 15.29 4.45
N GLY A 75 5.49 14.94 4.48
CA GLY A 75 4.98 13.85 5.30
C GLY A 75 5.65 12.51 4.98
N CYS A 76 5.78 12.18 3.69
CA CYS A 76 6.47 10.98 3.23
C CYS A 76 7.96 10.98 3.60
N GLN A 77 8.66 12.11 3.46
CA GLN A 77 10.07 12.22 3.86
C GLN A 77 10.25 12.01 5.36
N HIS A 78 9.38 12.61 6.19
CA HIS A 78 9.41 12.43 7.64
C HIS A 78 9.20 10.98 8.07
N LEU A 79 8.35 10.24 7.35
CA LEU A 79 8.10 8.83 7.58
C LEU A 79 9.30 7.97 7.14
N GLY A 80 9.94 8.29 6.02
CA GLY A 80 11.16 7.61 5.57
C GLY A 80 12.33 7.79 6.54
N GLU A 81 12.49 8.99 7.10
CA GLU A 81 13.47 9.23 8.18
C GLU A 81 13.17 8.38 9.42
N LEU A 82 11.89 8.24 9.77
CA LEU A 82 11.47 7.45 10.91
C LEU A 82 11.73 5.96 10.64
N GLN A 83 11.45 5.48 9.43
CA GLN A 83 11.75 4.12 9.02
C GLN A 83 13.24 3.82 9.10
N ALA A 84 14.08 4.68 8.54
CA ALA A 84 15.52 4.54 8.63
C ALA A 84 16.01 4.45 10.09
N ALA A 85 15.47 5.31 10.96
CA ALA A 85 15.80 5.29 12.38
C ALA A 85 15.39 3.96 13.05
N PHE A 86 14.17 3.47 12.81
CA PHE A 86 13.68 2.21 13.38
C PHE A 86 14.40 0.97 12.82
N SER A 87 14.77 0.99 11.54
CA SER A 87 15.53 -0.10 10.89
C SER A 87 16.99 -0.14 11.31
N SER A 88 17.56 0.99 11.73
CA SER A 88 18.95 1.05 12.21
C SER A 88 19.14 0.47 13.62
N ALA A 89 18.07 0.42 14.41
CA ALA A 89 18.12 -0.07 15.78
C ALA A 89 17.92 -1.60 15.82
N PRO A 90 18.81 -2.37 16.47
CA PRO A 90 18.64 -3.81 16.62
C PRO A 90 17.69 -4.18 17.78
N SER A 91 17.40 -3.25 18.70
CA SER A 91 16.48 -3.44 19.82
C SER A 91 15.80 -2.13 20.25
N PHE A 92 14.67 -2.22 20.95
CA PHE A 92 13.95 -1.04 21.48
C PHE A 92 14.79 -0.19 22.46
N GLN A 93 15.75 -0.82 23.15
CA GLN A 93 16.62 -0.15 24.11
C GLN A 93 17.70 0.69 23.43
N GLU A 94 17.96 0.44 22.15
CA GLU A 94 18.95 1.14 21.34
C GLU A 94 18.34 2.20 20.42
N LEU A 95 17.03 2.44 20.54
CA LEU A 95 16.38 3.55 19.87
C LEU A 95 16.84 4.89 20.49
N PRO A 96 17.09 5.92 19.67
CA PRO A 96 17.33 7.26 20.15
C PRO A 96 16.23 7.74 21.12
N GLU A 97 16.65 8.39 22.20
CA GLU A 97 15.70 8.96 23.17
C GLU A 97 14.75 9.95 22.47
N GLY A 98 13.46 9.83 22.79
CA GLY A 98 12.42 10.68 22.19
C GLY A 98 12.04 10.33 20.74
N LEU A 99 12.62 9.29 20.12
CA LEU A 99 12.23 8.85 18.78
C LEU A 99 10.75 8.43 18.74
N LEU A 100 10.24 7.77 19.78
CA LEU A 100 8.81 7.39 19.89
C LEU A 100 7.89 8.61 20.03
N SER A 101 8.34 9.64 20.75
CA SER A 101 7.57 10.89 20.84
C SER A 101 7.54 11.62 19.50
N GLN A 102 8.69 11.66 18.81
CA GLN A 102 8.78 12.21 17.46
C GLN A 102 7.98 11.40 16.45
N SER A 103 7.97 10.07 16.56
CA SER A 103 7.20 9.20 15.67
C SER A 103 5.73 9.50 15.76
N ARG A 104 5.22 9.64 16.99
CA ARG A 104 3.83 9.99 17.25
C ARG A 104 3.49 11.37 16.71
N GLU A 105 4.33 12.37 16.95
CA GLU A 105 4.11 13.72 16.41
C GLU A 105 4.10 13.74 14.88
N LYS A 106 5.09 13.10 14.24
CA LYS A 106 5.19 13.00 12.78
C LYS A 106 3.97 12.30 12.19
N LEU A 107 3.51 11.22 12.81
CA LEU A 107 2.32 10.50 12.36
C LEU A 107 1.03 11.32 12.53
N THR A 108 0.90 12.08 13.62
CA THR A 108 -0.22 13.02 13.79
C THR A 108 -0.21 14.09 12.70
N LYS A 109 0.94 14.70 12.40
CA LYS A 109 1.07 15.67 11.32
C LYS A 109 0.74 15.07 9.94
N ALA A 110 1.15 13.83 9.72
CA ALA A 110 0.85 13.11 8.49
C ALA A 110 -0.67 12.86 8.36
N GLN A 111 -1.34 12.51 9.46
CA GLN A 111 -2.79 12.38 9.52
C GLN A 111 -3.50 13.71 9.23
N GLU A 112 -3.10 14.81 9.89
CA GLU A 112 -3.65 16.15 9.66
C GLU A 112 -3.48 16.57 8.19
N CYS A 113 -2.33 16.25 7.57
CA CYS A 113 -2.12 16.49 6.15
C CYS A 113 -3.09 15.73 5.25
N LEU A 114 -3.43 14.48 5.59
CA LEU A 114 -4.42 13.69 4.83
C LEU A 114 -5.82 14.26 4.99
N ASP A 115 -6.19 14.68 6.20
CA ASP A 115 -7.48 15.33 6.48
C ASP A 115 -7.61 16.64 5.69
N ASP A 116 -6.59 17.49 5.71
CA ASP A 116 -6.56 18.75 4.94
C ASP A 116 -6.65 18.50 3.42
N LEU A 117 -5.93 17.50 2.94
CA LEU A 117 -5.96 17.09 1.54
C LEU A 117 -7.37 16.62 1.13
N LEU A 118 -7.98 15.76 1.94
CA LEU A 118 -9.33 15.25 1.69
C LEU A 118 -10.36 16.38 1.72
N GLU A 119 -10.26 17.27 2.71
CA GLU A 119 -11.12 18.44 2.81
C GLU A 119 -10.99 19.33 1.57
N TYR A 120 -9.76 19.57 1.11
CA TYR A 120 -9.50 20.37 -0.08
C TYR A 120 -10.14 19.76 -1.32
N VAL A 121 -9.92 18.46 -1.56
CA VAL A 121 -10.47 17.75 -2.72
C VAL A 121 -12.00 17.80 -2.72
N ILE A 122 -12.63 17.54 -1.57
CA ILE A 122 -14.10 17.59 -1.42
C ILE A 122 -14.64 19.00 -1.68
N LYS A 123 -14.00 20.04 -1.14
CA LYS A 123 -14.50 21.43 -1.25
C LYS A 123 -14.23 22.07 -2.60
N LYS A 124 -13.10 21.76 -3.23
CA LYS A 124 -12.59 22.49 -4.41
C LYS A 124 -12.71 21.70 -5.70
N MET A 125 -12.81 20.38 -5.62
CA MET A 125 -12.91 19.46 -6.75
C MET A 125 -12.01 19.86 -7.93
N PRO A 126 -10.68 19.83 -7.74
CA PRO A 126 -9.72 20.39 -8.67
C PRO A 126 -9.80 19.69 -10.04
N LEU A 127 -10.13 20.45 -11.08
CA LEU A 127 -10.24 19.94 -12.46
C LEU A 127 -8.91 19.46 -13.04
N THR A 128 -7.79 19.91 -12.47
CA THR A 128 -6.44 19.57 -12.88
C THR A 128 -5.96 18.25 -12.28
N TRP A 129 -6.69 17.68 -11.31
CA TRP A 129 -6.29 16.46 -10.61
C TRP A 129 -6.52 15.22 -11.45
N VAL A 130 -5.47 14.40 -11.57
CA VAL A 130 -5.50 13.15 -12.34
C VAL A 130 -5.89 12.01 -11.41
N VAL A 131 -7.13 11.50 -11.52
CA VAL A 131 -7.69 10.43 -10.66
C VAL A 131 -7.20 9.02 -11.05
N GLY A 132 -6.00 8.92 -11.62
CA GLY A 132 -5.34 7.67 -11.93
C GLY A 132 -5.71 7.04 -13.28
N PRO A 133 -5.15 5.85 -13.58
CA PRO A 133 -5.36 5.18 -14.85
C PRO A 133 -6.82 4.74 -14.99
N LEU A 134 -7.52 5.34 -15.97
CA LEU A 134 -8.89 4.96 -16.31
C LEU A 134 -8.85 3.95 -17.46
N SER A 135 -9.30 2.72 -17.21
CA SER A 135 -9.51 1.75 -18.28
C SER A 135 -10.91 1.90 -18.86
N PRO A 136 -11.08 1.97 -20.20
CA PRO A 136 -12.40 1.97 -20.80
C PRO A 136 -13.09 0.63 -20.50
N ALA A 137 -14.34 0.67 -20.04
CA ALA A 137 -15.11 -0.53 -19.67
C ALA A 137 -15.52 -1.39 -20.89
N GLY A 138 -15.23 -0.94 -22.12
CA GLY A 138 -15.55 -1.66 -23.35
C GLY A 138 -14.29 -2.21 -24.00
N GLY A 139 -14.03 -3.50 -23.81
CA GLY A 139 -13.20 -4.23 -24.75
C GLY A 139 -13.95 -4.40 -26.06
N SER A 140 -13.50 -3.75 -27.14
CA SER A 140 -13.53 -4.41 -28.44
C SER A 140 -12.25 -5.23 -28.52
N ALA A 141 -12.18 -6.27 -27.69
CA ALA A 141 -11.35 -7.41 -27.99
C ALA A 141 -12.22 -8.30 -28.88
N GLU A 142 -12.28 -7.96 -30.17
CA GLU A 142 -12.64 -8.94 -31.18
C GLU A 142 -11.52 -9.99 -31.18
N GLN A 143 -11.67 -10.97 -30.28
CA GLN A 143 -11.04 -12.27 -30.43
C GLN A 143 -11.80 -12.97 -31.55
N GLU A 144 -11.29 -12.87 -32.77
CA GLU A 144 -11.66 -13.79 -33.83
C GLU A 144 -10.70 -14.99 -33.72
N GLU A 145 -11.04 -15.94 -32.83
CA GLU A 145 -10.42 -17.27 -32.80
C GLU A 145 -11.31 -18.27 -33.55
N GLU A 146 -10.77 -18.69 -34.70
CA GLU A 146 -10.76 -20.05 -35.27
C GLU A 146 -11.97 -20.68 -36.00
N LEU A 147 -11.62 -21.21 -37.19
CA LEU A 147 -12.11 -22.42 -37.89
C LEU A 147 -13.32 -22.31 -38.83
N VAL A 148 -13.03 -22.37 -40.13
CA VAL A 148 -13.51 -23.52 -40.94
C VAL A 148 -12.54 -23.80 -42.10
N SER A 149 -11.98 -25.01 -42.07
CA SER A 149 -11.28 -25.65 -43.17
C SER A 149 -12.25 -26.05 -44.28
N GLU A 150 -11.74 -25.92 -45.52
CA GLU A 150 -11.88 -26.88 -46.62
C GLU A 150 -13.25 -27.09 -47.28
N GLY A 151 -13.32 -26.83 -48.60
CA GLY A 151 -14.22 -27.59 -49.47
C GLY A 151 -14.87 -26.83 -50.63
N LYS A 152 -14.21 -26.91 -51.79
CA LYS A 152 -14.83 -27.08 -53.12
C LYS A 152 -15.43 -25.83 -53.81
N VAL A 153 -14.60 -25.15 -54.61
CA VAL A 153 -15.07 -24.42 -55.80
C VAL A 153 -15.38 -25.45 -56.88
N GLU A 154 -16.66 -25.75 -57.03
CA GLU A 154 -17.22 -26.36 -58.23
C GLU A 154 -17.66 -25.21 -59.13
N GLU A 155 -17.16 -25.15 -60.37
CA GLU A 155 -17.91 -24.69 -61.55
C GLU A 155 -17.11 -25.06 -62.83
N PRO A 156 -17.68 -25.91 -63.72
CA PRO A 156 -17.04 -26.30 -64.98
C PRO A 156 -17.45 -25.37 -66.14
N ALA A 157 -16.48 -24.68 -66.75
CA ALA A 157 -16.68 -24.00 -68.03
C ALA A 157 -16.29 -24.94 -69.19
N GLY A 158 -17.16 -25.90 -69.47
CA GLY A 158 -17.07 -26.77 -70.65
C GLY A 158 -18.01 -26.27 -71.75
N GLU A 159 -17.49 -25.42 -72.63
CA GLU A 159 -18.18 -24.89 -73.80
C GLU A 159 -18.48 -26.02 -74.81
N GLY A 160 -19.73 -26.49 -74.81
CA GLY A 160 -20.24 -27.56 -75.68
C GLY A 160 -21.27 -27.02 -76.67
N LYS A 161 -20.86 -26.98 -77.94
CA LYS A 161 -21.49 -26.38 -79.13
C LYS A 161 -22.77 -27.10 -79.62
N VAL A 162 -23.84 -26.33 -79.89
CA VAL A 162 -24.89 -26.38 -80.96
C VAL A 162 -25.48 -27.75 -81.39
N GLU A 163 -26.78 -28.02 -81.12
CA GLU A 163 -27.97 -28.00 -82.04
C GLU A 163 -27.99 -29.03 -83.20
N PRO A 164 -29.18 -29.44 -83.70
CA PRO A 164 -30.41 -29.91 -83.05
C PRO A 164 -30.67 -31.43 -83.25
#